data_AF-A0A0F8AFE2-F1
#
_entry.id   AF-A0A0F8AFE2-F1
#
_cell.length_a   1.000
_cell.length_b   1.000
_cell.length_c   1.000
_cell.angle_alpha   90.00
_cell.angle_beta   90.00
_cell.angle_gamma   90.00
#
_symmetry.space_group_name_H-M   'P 1'
#
loop_
_entity.id
_entity.type
_entity.pdbx_description
1 polymer ?
#
loop_
_entity_poly.entity_id
_entity_poly.type
_entity_poly.pdbx_seq_one_letter_code
_entity_poly.pdbx_strand_id
1 'polypeptide(L)'
;MEHWLWIILAALFFGLIAGDTISPEGDEVSGREGESVTLTCKYQSDDDDPDLYWYRHHSDLHAPQFILWKRATGTTEYIPDKRYESKTSSSSTELTINKLTLEDTALYYCAVETQ
;
A
#
# COMPACT_ATOMS: atom_id res chain seq x y z
N MET A 1 41.24 23.87 -16.40
CA MET A 1 41.07 22.41 -16.22
C MET A 1 40.40 22.04 -14.88
N GLU A 2 39.87 23.01 -14.12
CA GLU A 2 39.29 22.77 -12.79
C GLU A 2 37.75 22.65 -12.81
N HIS A 3 37.06 23.23 -13.80
CA HIS A 3 35.59 23.26 -13.85
C HIS A 3 34.94 21.88 -14.01
N TRP A 4 35.64 20.93 -14.64
CA TRP A 4 35.13 19.56 -14.82
C TRP A 4 35.20 18.74 -13.52
N LEU A 5 36.14 19.05 -12.62
CA LEU A 5 36.22 18.40 -11.30
C LEU A 5 35.01 18.76 -10.43
N TRP A 6 34.54 20.00 -10.49
CA TRP A 6 33.32 20.43 -9.78
C TRP A 6 32.04 19.78 -10.33
N ILE A 7 31.97 19.53 -11.65
CA ILE A 7 30.83 18.83 -12.27
C ILE A 7 30.81 17.35 -11.87
N ILE A 8 31.96 16.69 -11.82
CA ILE A 8 32.08 15.30 -11.36
C ILE A 8 31.74 15.19 -9.86
N LEU A 9 32.22 16.13 -9.03
CA LEU A 9 31.83 16.21 -7.63
C LEU A 9 30.32 16.40 -7.46
N ALA A 10 29.68 17.29 -8.23
CA ALA A 10 28.23 17.49 -8.19
C ALA A 10 27.44 16.24 -8.63
N ALA A 11 27.91 15.50 -9.63
CA ALA A 11 27.29 14.24 -10.07
C ALA A 11 27.39 13.12 -9.03
N LEU A 12 28.44 13.12 -8.20
CA LEU A 12 28.60 12.18 -7.07
C LEU A 12 27.66 12.49 -5.89
N PHE A 13 27.04 13.68 -5.84
CA PHE A 13 26.08 14.06 -4.79
C PHE A 13 24.62 13.78 -5.14
N PHE A 14 24.29 13.49 -6.40
CA PHE A 14 22.98 12.93 -6.74
C PHE A 14 23.02 11.41 -6.55
N GLY A 15 23.07 10.99 -5.29
CA GLY A 15 22.82 9.60 -4.93
C GLY A 15 21.44 9.18 -5.43
N LEU A 16 21.35 8.01 -6.05
CA LEU A 16 20.07 7.38 -6.37
C LEU A 16 19.43 7.00 -5.02
N ILE A 17 18.40 7.74 -4.59
CA ILE A 17 17.58 7.30 -3.47
C ILE A 17 16.69 6.15 -3.98
N ALA A 18 17.10 4.91 -3.72
CA ALA A 18 16.21 3.76 -3.85
C ALA A 18 15.19 3.87 -2.71
N GLY A 19 13.91 4.05 -3.06
CA GLY A 19 12.81 4.13 -2.12
C GLY A 19 11.70 3.20 -2.56
N ASP A 20 10.95 2.70 -1.59
CA ASP A 20 9.84 1.80 -1.86
C ASP A 20 8.74 2.53 -2.64
N THR A 21 8.10 1.82 -3.55
CA THR A 21 6.95 2.35 -4.28
C THR A 21 5.73 1.50 -4.01
N ILE A 22 4.57 2.12 -3.88
CA ILE A 22 3.29 1.44 -3.78
C ILE A 22 2.23 2.24 -4.53
N SER A 23 1.39 1.55 -5.30
CA SER A 23 0.35 2.19 -6.11
C SER A 23 -0.84 1.26 -6.32
N PRO A 24 -2.07 1.80 -6.38
CA PRO A 24 -3.25 1.00 -6.69
C PRO A 24 -3.19 0.48 -8.13
N GLU A 25 -3.77 -0.70 -8.37
CA GLU A 25 -3.89 -1.28 -9.72
C GLU A 25 -4.99 -0.58 -10.56
N GLY A 26 -5.96 0.05 -9.90
CA GLY A 26 -6.98 0.87 -10.53
C GLY A 26 -7.49 1.97 -9.61
N ASP A 27 -8.00 3.04 -10.20
CA ASP A 27 -8.42 4.26 -9.46
C ASP A 27 -9.76 4.07 -8.72
N GLU A 28 -10.60 3.16 -9.19
CA GLU A 28 -11.95 2.95 -8.64
C GLU A 28 -12.33 1.47 -8.69
N VAL A 29 -13.01 1.02 -7.63
CA VAL A 29 -13.70 -0.26 -7.58
C VAL A 29 -15.13 0.00 -7.08
N SER A 30 -16.11 -0.60 -7.75
CA SER A 30 -17.52 -0.48 -7.36
C SER A 30 -18.16 -1.85 -7.18
N GLY A 31 -19.15 -1.92 -6.30
CA GLY A 31 -19.93 -3.13 -6.00
C GLY A 31 -21.28 -2.75 -5.41
N ARG A 32 -22.22 -3.69 -5.40
CA ARG A 32 -23.55 -3.49 -4.81
C ARG A 32 -23.55 -3.90 -3.34
N GLU A 33 -24.51 -3.39 -2.57
CA GLU A 33 -24.70 -3.82 -1.18
C GLU A 33 -24.84 -5.34 -1.09
N GLY A 34 -24.15 -5.94 -0.12
CA GLY A 34 -24.08 -7.38 0.10
C GLY A 34 -23.06 -8.13 -0.78
N GLU A 35 -22.54 -7.52 -1.84
CA GLU A 35 -21.47 -8.11 -2.65
C GLU A 35 -20.10 -8.00 -1.94
N SER A 36 -19.08 -8.60 -2.55
CA SER A 36 -17.69 -8.45 -2.15
C SER A 36 -16.91 -7.76 -3.26
N VAL A 37 -15.96 -6.92 -2.89
CA VAL A 37 -15.01 -6.27 -3.81
C VAL A 37 -13.59 -6.48 -3.34
N THR A 38 -12.65 -6.44 -4.28
CA THR A 38 -11.22 -6.55 -4.01
C THR A 38 -10.51 -5.32 -4.56
N LEU A 39 -9.74 -4.65 -3.70
CA LEU A 39 -8.81 -3.60 -4.06
C LEU A 39 -7.41 -4.20 -4.10
N THR A 40 -6.60 -3.79 -5.07
CA THR A 40 -5.24 -4.29 -5.25
C THR A 40 -4.25 -3.14 -5.32
N CYS A 41 -3.14 -3.26 -4.59
CA CYS A 41 -1.97 -2.42 -4.76
C CYS A 41 -0.76 -3.23 -5.18
N LYS A 42 0.04 -2.66 -6.08
CA LYS A 42 1.36 -3.18 -6.45
C LYS A 42 2.42 -2.40 -5.69
N TYR A 43 3.46 -3.09 -5.24
CA TYR A 43 4.59 -2.46 -4.57
C TYR A 43 5.92 -2.98 -5.11
N GLN A 44 6.96 -2.16 -4.95
CA GLN A 44 8.36 -2.53 -5.16
C GLN A 44 9.14 -2.13 -3.90
N SER A 45 9.88 -3.09 -3.37
CA SER A 45 10.64 -2.98 -2.13
C SER A 45 11.91 -3.82 -2.26
N ASP A 46 13.00 -3.36 -1.67
CA ASP A 46 14.24 -4.16 -1.54
C ASP A 46 14.19 -5.13 -0.33
N ASP A 47 13.23 -4.92 0.58
CA ASP A 47 12.87 -5.90 1.61
C ASP A 47 12.04 -7.03 0.98
N ASP A 48 12.46 -8.27 1.23
CA ASP A 48 11.78 -9.48 0.77
C ASP A 48 10.50 -9.78 1.58
N ASP A 49 10.37 -9.21 2.78
CA ASP A 49 9.28 -9.51 3.71
C ASP A 49 8.68 -8.28 4.44
N PRO A 50 8.29 -7.22 3.70
CA PRO A 50 7.76 -6.01 4.31
C PRO A 50 6.38 -6.23 4.94
N ASP A 51 6.01 -5.35 5.86
CA ASP A 51 4.66 -5.31 6.42
C ASP A 51 3.76 -4.43 5.53
N LEU A 52 2.61 -4.98 5.14
CA LEU A 52 1.67 -4.36 4.20
C LEU A 52 0.39 -3.96 4.92
N TYR A 53 0.02 -2.70 4.79
CA TYR A 53 -1.06 -2.08 5.55
C TYR A 53 -2.20 -1.62 4.67
N TRP A 54 -3.40 -1.64 5.22
CA TRP A 54 -4.60 -1.06 4.62
C TRP A 54 -5.29 -0.09 5.58
N TYR A 55 -5.71 1.04 5.03
CA TYR A 55 -6.42 2.11 5.74
C TYR A 55 -7.66 2.56 4.98
N ARG A 56 -8.69 2.99 5.71
CA ARG A 56 -9.91 3.59 5.17
C ARG A 56 -9.97 5.07 5.53
N HIS A 57 -10.31 5.92 4.58
CA HIS A 57 -10.42 7.36 4.76
C HIS A 57 -11.78 7.84 4.23
N HIS A 58 -12.71 8.07 5.17
CA HIS A 58 -14.10 8.47 4.87
C HIS A 58 -14.22 9.93 4.44
N SER A 59 -13.46 10.81 5.08
CA SER A 59 -13.43 12.23 4.76
C SER A 59 -12.11 12.83 5.19
N ASP A 60 -11.69 13.87 4.46
CA ASP A 60 -10.52 14.71 4.69
C ASP A 60 -10.46 15.37 6.08
N LEU A 61 -11.56 15.34 6.83
CA LEU A 61 -11.66 15.84 8.20
C LEU A 61 -11.05 14.89 9.24
N HIS A 62 -10.86 13.61 8.92
CA HIS A 62 -10.39 12.60 9.86
C HIS A 62 -9.16 11.88 9.34
N ALA A 63 -8.24 11.49 10.23
CA ALA A 63 -7.11 10.67 9.84
C ALA A 63 -7.57 9.32 9.25
N PRO A 64 -6.81 8.72 8.31
CA PRO A 64 -7.07 7.37 7.84
C PRO A 64 -7.17 6.37 9.00
N GLN A 65 -8.20 5.55 8.97
CA GLN A 65 -8.50 4.54 9.97
C GLN A 65 -7.85 3.21 9.57
N PHE A 66 -7.12 2.60 10.50
CA PHE A 66 -6.51 1.29 10.29
C PHE A 66 -7.56 0.21 10.00
N ILE A 67 -7.34 -0.59 8.97
CA ILE A 67 -8.15 -1.76 8.63
C ILE A 67 -7.43 -3.04 9.07
N LEU A 68 -6.25 -3.28 8.50
CA LEU A 68 -5.46 -4.48 8.75
C LEU A 68 -3.99 -4.27 8.38
N TRP A 69 -3.14 -5.17 8.86
CA TRP A 69 -1.80 -5.37 8.31
C TRP A 69 -1.51 -6.86 8.13
N LYS A 70 -0.68 -7.17 7.14
CA LYS A 70 -0.23 -8.52 6.82
C LYS A 70 1.19 -8.47 6.29
N ARG A 71 2.02 -9.41 6.74
CA ARG A 71 3.36 -9.58 6.22
C ARG A 71 3.31 -10.06 4.77
N ALA A 72 4.22 -9.57 3.92
CA ALA A 72 4.28 -9.94 2.51
C ALA A 72 4.34 -11.46 2.32
N THR A 73 5.15 -12.14 3.13
CA THR A 73 5.24 -13.60 3.15
C THR A 73 4.68 -14.23 4.44
N GLY A 74 4.36 -15.51 4.37
CA GLY A 74 3.83 -16.27 5.50
C GLY A 74 2.40 -15.90 5.89
N THR A 75 2.06 -16.14 7.16
CA THR A 75 0.68 -16.04 7.69
C THR A 75 0.54 -15.04 8.83
N THR A 76 1.56 -14.21 9.08
CA THR A 76 1.50 -13.23 10.16
C THR A 76 0.66 -12.05 9.73
N GLU A 77 -0.40 -11.76 10.48
CA GLU A 77 -1.36 -10.71 10.17
C GLU A 77 -2.12 -10.24 11.41
N TYR A 78 -2.68 -9.05 11.32
CA TYR A 78 -3.67 -8.52 12.27
C TYR A 78 -4.87 -7.96 11.50
N ILE A 79 -6.00 -8.65 11.64
CA ILE A 79 -7.26 -8.31 10.98
C ILE A 79 -8.37 -8.26 12.06
N PRO A 80 -8.72 -7.07 12.57
CA PRO A 80 -9.69 -6.92 13.67
C PRO A 80 -11.12 -7.29 13.29
N ASP A 81 -11.53 -7.00 12.05
CA ASP A 81 -12.88 -7.25 11.53
C ASP A 81 -12.84 -8.34 10.46
N LYS A 82 -13.64 -9.40 10.67
CA LYS A 82 -13.77 -10.56 9.79
C LYS A 82 -14.42 -10.25 8.44
N ARG A 83 -14.97 -9.05 8.24
CA ARG A 83 -15.42 -8.60 6.92
C ARG A 83 -14.24 -8.34 5.97
N TYR A 84 -13.05 -8.12 6.49
CA TYR A 84 -11.86 -7.88 5.69
C TYR A 84 -11.01 -9.13 5.56
N GLU A 85 -10.46 -9.33 4.37
CA GLU A 85 -9.46 -10.36 4.08
C GLU A 85 -8.30 -9.74 3.32
N SER A 86 -7.10 -10.28 3.48
CA SER A 86 -5.94 -9.84 2.72
C SER A 86 -5.19 -11.00 2.08
N LYS A 87 -4.81 -10.81 0.82
CA LYS A 87 -3.92 -11.70 0.07
C LYS A 87 -2.69 -10.91 -0.35
N THR A 88 -1.53 -11.52 -0.17
CA THR A 88 -0.25 -10.89 -0.49
C THR A 88 0.52 -11.75 -1.49
N SER A 89 1.33 -11.08 -2.29
CA SER A 89 2.37 -11.68 -3.12
C SER A 89 3.66 -10.90 -2.90
N SER A 90 4.76 -11.33 -3.52
CA SER A 90 6.05 -10.62 -3.45
C SER A 90 6.03 -9.20 -4.04
N SER A 91 4.94 -8.78 -4.70
CA SER A 91 4.82 -7.47 -5.34
C SER A 91 3.42 -6.87 -5.24
N SER A 92 2.52 -7.46 -4.44
CA SER A 92 1.17 -6.95 -4.29
C SER A 92 0.54 -7.24 -2.95
N THR A 93 -0.39 -6.37 -2.55
CA THR A 93 -1.33 -6.60 -1.46
C THR A 93 -2.75 -6.39 -1.99
N GLU A 94 -3.66 -7.25 -1.56
CA GLU A 94 -5.08 -7.17 -1.85
C GLU A 94 -5.86 -6.97 -0.55
N LEU A 95 -6.90 -6.15 -0.62
CA LEU A 95 -7.93 -6.02 0.42
C LEU A 95 -9.25 -6.47 -0.19
N THR A 96 -9.82 -7.53 0.35
CA THR A 96 -11.20 -7.93 0.04
C THR A 96 -12.12 -7.44 1.14
N ILE A 97 -13.18 -6.72 0.75
CA ILE A 97 -14.23 -6.24 1.63
C ILE A 97 -15.48 -7.08 1.34
N ASN A 98 -15.90 -7.87 2.33
CA ASN A 98 -17.06 -8.73 2.21
C ASN A 98 -18.33 -8.04 2.72
N LYS A 99 -19.46 -8.32 2.06
CA LYS A 99 -20.80 -7.83 2.42
C LYS A 99 -20.82 -6.31 2.53
N LEU A 100 -20.60 -5.67 1.38
CA LEU A 100 -20.58 -4.22 1.26
C LEU A 100 -21.84 -3.57 1.83
N THR A 101 -21.64 -2.40 2.44
CA THR A 101 -22.66 -1.47 2.89
C THR A 101 -22.35 -0.07 2.33
N LEU A 102 -23.30 0.85 2.39
CA LEU A 102 -23.05 2.24 2.00
C LEU A 102 -21.90 2.89 2.79
N GLU A 103 -21.67 2.48 4.04
CA GLU A 103 -20.53 2.96 4.86
C GLU A 103 -19.18 2.50 4.33
N ASP A 104 -19.11 1.51 3.43
CA ASP A 104 -17.84 1.07 2.84
C ASP A 104 -17.42 1.97 1.66
N THR A 105 -18.24 2.95 1.26
CA THR A 105 -17.89 3.95 0.24
C THR A 105 -16.92 4.98 0.83
N ALA A 106 -15.63 4.83 0.50
CA ALA A 106 -14.56 5.66 1.04
C ALA A 106 -13.31 5.59 0.14
N LEU A 107 -12.31 6.41 0.44
CA LEU A 107 -10.97 6.23 -0.12
C LEU A 107 -10.20 5.19 0.69
N TYR A 108 -9.51 4.29 0.01
CA TYR A 108 -8.70 3.23 0.63
C TYR A 108 -7.23 3.45 0.29
N TYR A 109 -6.38 3.42 1.30
CA TYR A 109 -4.93 3.54 1.14
C TYR A 109 -4.26 2.22 1.49
N CYS A 110 -3.26 1.88 0.70
CA CYS A 110 -2.31 0.83 0.99
C CYS A 110 -0.95 1.45 1.32
N ALA A 111 -0.19 0.84 2.22
CA ALA A 111 1.16 1.25 2.55
C ALA A 111 2.08 0.03 2.70
N VAL A 112 3.37 0.25 2.45
CA VAL A 112 4.45 -0.71 2.65
C VAL A 112 5.39 -0.15 3.70
N GLU A 113 5.77 -0.98 4.67
CA GLU A 113 6.78 -0.68 5.69
C GLU A 113 7.87 -1.76 5.62
N THR A 114 9.09 -1.34 5.38
CA THR A 114 10.29 -2.19 5.37
C THR A 114 10.93 -2.18 6.76
N GLN A 115 11.54 -3.31 7.14
CA GLN A 115 12.16 -3.48 8.48
C GLN A 115 13.56 -2.89 8.62
#